data_AF-A0A2R5EJI5-F1
#
_entry.id   AF-A0A2R5EJI5-F1
#
_cell.length_a   1.000
_cell.length_b   1.000
_cell.length_c   1.000
_cell.angle_alpha   90.00
_cell.angle_beta   90.00
_cell.angle_gamma   90.00
#
_symmetry.space_group_name_H-M   'P 1'
#
loop_
_entity.id
_entity.type
_entity.pdbx_description
1 polymer ?
#
loop_
_entity_poly.entity_id
_entity_poly.type
_entity_poly.pdbx_seq_one_letter_code
_entity_poly.pdbx_strand_id
1 'polypeptide(L)'
;MGPGGTDSDRHHSQLEYPLWYAFFLGPTALILGALVPSPISVSLEKLGRPGQGLLLLLALWTLGNLYRDYGRLEDTLNLQPATPTAQVSWPQVHQRLEALHEDSLFPHYIELYYATLAPISRDNLPDKLRITASALRFSPVDRLVFKYPVLLALAGQTREAEIMLRMAMRLYPDLVGGIRPQWQALSQRYPELGTLLPILDEKVLPPRQATSAISP
;
A
#
# COMPACT_ATOMS: atom_id res chain seq x y z
N MET A 1 29.34 -38.58 8.51
CA MET A 1 28.16 -39.15 7.82
C MET A 1 26.96 -38.92 8.71
N GLY A 2 26.06 -37.99 8.32
CA GLY A 2 24.84 -37.55 9.03
C GLY A 2 25.08 -36.69 10.29
N PRO A 3 24.44 -35.52 10.44
CA PRO A 3 23.01 -35.58 10.80
C PRO A 3 22.09 -34.51 10.17
N GLY A 4 20.84 -34.94 9.95
CA GLY A 4 19.57 -34.20 10.02
C GLY A 4 19.56 -32.69 9.77
N GLY A 5 19.37 -32.28 8.52
CA GLY A 5 18.85 -30.98 8.15
C GLY A 5 17.34 -31.08 7.94
N THR A 6 16.59 -30.28 8.67
CA THR A 6 15.13 -30.15 8.62
C THR A 6 14.67 -29.61 7.27
N ASP A 7 14.00 -30.45 6.47
CA ASP A 7 13.39 -30.08 5.18
C ASP A 7 12.12 -29.20 5.32
N SER A 8 11.77 -28.77 6.54
CA SER A 8 10.50 -28.09 6.81
C SER A 8 10.49 -26.59 6.47
N ASP A 9 11.65 -25.95 6.29
CA ASP A 9 11.72 -24.49 6.11
C ASP A 9 11.54 -24.02 4.65
N ARG A 10 11.59 -24.94 3.68
CA ARG A 10 11.48 -24.59 2.25
C ARG A 10 10.05 -24.46 1.74
N HIS A 11 9.06 -24.94 2.51
CA HIS A 11 7.66 -24.96 2.09
C HIS A 11 6.85 -23.72 2.52
N HIS A 12 7.38 -22.87 3.40
CA HIS A 12 6.64 -21.72 3.92
C HIS A 12 6.76 -20.46 3.03
N SER A 13 7.86 -20.27 2.27
CA SER A 13 8.04 -19.08 1.42
C SER A 13 7.40 -19.15 0.02
N GLN A 14 6.90 -20.32 -0.42
CA GLN A 14 6.26 -20.44 -1.74
C GLN A 14 4.75 -20.15 -1.71
N LEU A 15 4.15 -20.00 -0.53
CA LEU A 15 2.73 -19.73 -0.34
C LEU A 15 2.38 -18.27 -0.04
N GLU A 16 3.38 -17.40 0.15
CA GLU A 16 3.17 -15.95 0.35
C GLU A 16 3.16 -15.17 -0.98
N TYR A 17 3.82 -15.70 -2.02
CA TYR A 17 3.81 -15.17 -3.39
C TYR A 17 2.49 -15.29 -4.22
N PRO A 18 1.56 -16.25 -3.99
CA PRO A 18 0.40 -16.43 -4.85
C PRO A 18 -0.75 -15.45 -4.56
N LEU A 19 -0.72 -14.68 -3.47
CA LEU A 19 -1.80 -13.71 -3.19
C LEU A 19 -1.80 -12.54 -4.19
N TRP A 20 -0.61 -12.10 -4.64
CA TRP A 20 -0.47 -11.04 -5.64
C TRP A 20 -0.94 -11.45 -7.05
N TYR A 21 -0.92 -12.76 -7.35
CA TYR A 21 -1.38 -13.31 -8.62
C TYR A 21 -2.84 -13.78 -8.60
N ALA A 22 -3.56 -13.61 -7.49
CA ALA A 22 -4.98 -13.96 -7.41
C ALA A 22 -5.82 -13.27 -8.51
N PHE A 23 -5.46 -12.02 -8.86
CA PHE A 23 -6.05 -11.27 -9.97
C PHE A 23 -5.87 -11.94 -11.34
N PHE A 24 -4.79 -12.73 -11.53
CA PHE A 24 -4.57 -13.51 -12.74
C PHE A 24 -5.18 -14.90 -12.63
N LEU A 25 -5.08 -15.54 -11.46
CA LEU A 25 -5.56 -16.90 -11.23
C LEU A 25 -7.08 -17.00 -11.37
N GLY A 26 -7.84 -15.99 -10.93
CA GLY A 26 -9.31 -15.97 -11.07
C GLY A 26 -9.77 -16.05 -12.52
N PRO A 27 -9.46 -15.04 -13.37
CA PRO A 27 -9.78 -15.08 -14.80
C PRO A 27 -9.15 -16.28 -15.52
N THR A 28 -7.92 -16.65 -15.18
CA THR A 28 -7.24 -17.80 -15.81
C THR A 28 -7.93 -19.11 -15.47
N ALA A 29 -8.38 -19.31 -14.23
CA ALA A 29 -9.16 -20.49 -13.83
C ALA A 29 -10.52 -20.53 -14.53
N LEU A 30 -11.18 -19.38 -14.76
CA LEU A 30 -12.42 -19.31 -15.53
C LEU A 30 -12.19 -19.66 -17.00
N ILE A 31 -11.13 -19.11 -17.62
CA ILE A 31 -10.77 -19.41 -19.01
C ILE A 31 -10.41 -20.88 -19.17
N LEU A 32 -9.55 -21.41 -18.29
CA LEU A 32 -9.15 -22.82 -18.30
C LEU A 32 -10.34 -23.74 -18.03
N GLY A 33 -11.23 -23.38 -17.09
CA GLY A 33 -12.46 -24.12 -16.83
C GLY A 33 -13.41 -24.15 -18.03
N ALA A 34 -13.49 -23.06 -18.79
CA ALA A 34 -14.28 -22.99 -20.03
C ALA A 34 -13.64 -23.75 -21.21
N LEU A 35 -12.32 -23.92 -21.20
CA LEU A 35 -11.56 -24.64 -22.23
C LEU A 35 -11.44 -26.15 -21.98
N VAL A 36 -11.75 -26.62 -20.77
CA VAL A 36 -11.66 -28.04 -20.42
C VAL A 36 -12.84 -28.81 -21.05
N PRO A 37 -12.58 -29.80 -21.93
CA PRO A 37 -13.63 -30.57 -22.61
C PRO A 37 -14.36 -31.58 -21.70
N SER A 38 -13.91 -31.78 -20.47
CA SER A 38 -14.53 -32.67 -19.47
C SER A 38 -14.73 -31.92 -18.16
N PRO A 39 -15.91 -31.33 -17.91
CA PRO A 39 -16.13 -30.52 -16.73
C PRO A 39 -15.87 -31.36 -15.47
N ILE A 40 -15.07 -30.82 -14.55
CA ILE A 40 -14.98 -31.35 -13.19
C ILE A 40 -16.38 -31.22 -12.61
N SER A 41 -17.09 -32.34 -12.46
CA SER A 41 -18.46 -32.36 -11.97
C SER A 41 -18.46 -32.05 -10.48
N VAL A 42 -18.49 -30.78 -10.12
CA VAL A 42 -18.89 -30.37 -8.79
C VAL A 42 -20.37 -30.73 -8.68
N SER A 43 -20.71 -31.72 -7.84
CA SER A 43 -22.10 -32.15 -7.67
C SER A 43 -22.89 -31.07 -6.92
N LEU A 44 -23.29 -30.04 -7.66
CA LEU A 44 -24.30 -29.05 -7.29
C LEU A 44 -25.70 -29.69 -7.33
N GLU A 45 -25.83 -30.99 -7.10
CA GLU A 45 -27.08 -31.75 -7.23
C GLU A 45 -28.19 -31.22 -6.33
N LYS A 46 -27.82 -30.61 -5.19
CA LYS A 46 -28.76 -29.94 -4.28
C LYS A 46 -29.18 -28.55 -4.74
N LEU A 47 -28.42 -27.95 -5.65
CA LEU A 47 -28.63 -26.63 -6.18
C LEU A 47 -29.17 -26.78 -7.60
N GLY A 48 -30.48 -26.97 -7.71
CA GLY A 48 -31.15 -27.11 -9.00
C GLY A 48 -30.85 -25.95 -9.96
N ARG A 49 -31.21 -26.11 -11.24
CA ARG A 49 -31.07 -25.08 -12.30
C ARG A 49 -31.33 -23.63 -11.85
N PRO A 50 -32.38 -23.30 -11.07
CA PRO A 50 -32.57 -21.92 -10.59
C PRO A 50 -31.48 -21.43 -9.64
N GLY A 51 -30.96 -22.30 -8.76
CA GLY A 51 -29.89 -21.92 -7.83
C GLY A 51 -28.54 -21.72 -8.52
N GLN A 52 -28.27 -22.46 -9.60
CA GLN A 52 -27.11 -22.20 -10.46
C GLN A 52 -27.23 -20.84 -11.17
N GLY A 53 -28.43 -20.50 -11.68
CA GLY A 53 -28.71 -19.19 -12.25
C GLY A 53 -28.55 -18.06 -11.22
N LEU A 54 -29.01 -18.27 -9.99
CA LEU A 54 -28.85 -17.30 -8.91
C LEU A 54 -27.38 -17.07 -8.56
N LEU A 55 -26.57 -18.14 -8.44
CA LEU A 55 -25.13 -18.01 -8.21
C LEU A 55 -24.42 -17.24 -9.31
N LEU A 56 -24.77 -17.50 -10.58
CA LEU A 56 -24.21 -16.76 -11.72
C LEU A 56 -24.59 -15.29 -11.67
N LEU A 57 -25.85 -14.96 -11.34
CA LEU A 57 -26.29 -13.57 -11.18
C LEU A 57 -25.55 -12.89 -10.03
N LEU A 58 -25.35 -13.58 -8.91
CA LEU A 58 -24.63 -13.05 -7.75
C LEU A 58 -23.15 -12.82 -8.07
N ALA A 59 -22.51 -13.76 -8.77
CA ALA A 59 -21.14 -13.62 -9.24
C ALA A 59 -21.00 -12.43 -10.22
N LEU A 60 -21.93 -12.28 -11.16
CA LEU A 60 -21.94 -11.18 -12.12
C LEU A 60 -22.19 -9.83 -11.43
N TRP A 61 -23.07 -9.80 -10.44
CA TRP A 61 -23.33 -8.63 -9.61
C TRP A 61 -22.09 -8.22 -8.81
N THR A 62 -21.44 -9.17 -8.13
CA THR A 62 -20.19 -8.92 -7.39
C THR A 62 -19.08 -8.44 -8.33
N LEU A 63 -18.92 -9.06 -9.50
CA LEU A 63 -17.92 -8.67 -10.48
C LEU A 63 -18.20 -7.28 -11.07
N GLY A 64 -19.47 -6.95 -11.32
CA GLY A 64 -19.89 -5.63 -11.79
C GLY A 64 -19.65 -4.52 -10.77
N ASN A 65 -19.90 -4.79 -9.48
CA ASN A 65 -19.55 -3.85 -8.41
C ASN A 65 -18.04 -3.70 -8.28
N LEU A 66 -17.30 -4.82 -8.29
CA LEU A 66 -15.83 -4.80 -8.22
C LEU A 66 -15.21 -4.01 -9.37
N TYR A 67 -15.70 -4.21 -10.60
CA TYR A 67 -15.24 -3.46 -11.78
C TYR A 67 -15.54 -1.97 -11.67
N ARG A 68 -16.74 -1.61 -11.17
CA ARG A 68 -17.12 -0.21 -10.97
C ARG A 68 -16.28 0.47 -9.90
N ASP A 69 -16.06 -0.22 -8.77
CA ASP A 69 -15.25 0.30 -7.67
C ASP A 69 -13.79 0.45 -8.08
N TYR A 70 -13.27 -0.54 -8.82
CA TYR A 70 -11.93 -0.47 -9.42
C TYR A 70 -11.81 0.70 -10.42
N GLY A 71 -12.78 0.90 -11.31
CA GLY A 71 -12.77 2.01 -12.25
C GLY A 71 -12.85 3.38 -11.56
N ARG A 72 -13.69 3.53 -10.53
CA ARG A 72 -13.76 4.76 -9.72
C ARG A 72 -12.46 5.02 -8.96
N LEU A 73 -11.83 3.96 -8.46
CA LEU A 73 -10.52 4.02 -7.85
C LEU A 73 -9.51 4.50 -8.88
N GLU A 74 -9.38 3.83 -10.03
CA GLU A 74 -8.47 4.16 -11.11
C GLU A 74 -8.66 5.59 -11.65
N ASP A 75 -9.91 6.05 -11.82
CA ASP A 75 -10.22 7.43 -12.21
C ASP A 75 -9.76 8.44 -11.14
N THR A 76 -9.85 8.08 -9.87
CA THR A 76 -9.37 8.90 -8.74
C THR A 76 -7.84 8.86 -8.65
N LEU A 77 -7.21 7.76 -9.05
CA LEU A 77 -5.75 7.60 -9.13
C LEU A 77 -5.15 8.34 -10.32
N ASN A 78 -5.83 8.34 -11.46
CA ASN A 78 -5.47 9.09 -12.66
C ASN A 78 -5.71 10.61 -12.51
N LEU A 79 -6.20 11.06 -11.35
CA LEU A 79 -6.06 12.45 -10.94
C LEU A 79 -4.61 12.81 -10.60
N GLN A 80 -3.66 11.86 -10.59
CA GLN A 80 -2.24 12.18 -10.63
C GLN A 80 -2.03 13.05 -11.89
N PRO A 81 -1.64 14.31 -11.73
CA PRO A 81 -1.52 15.18 -12.88
C PRO A 81 -0.41 14.61 -13.76
N ALA A 82 -0.71 14.35 -15.03
CA ALA A 82 0.25 13.91 -16.05
C ALA A 82 1.44 14.88 -16.21
N THR A 83 1.35 16.06 -15.57
CA THR A 83 2.36 17.10 -15.50
C THR A 83 2.58 17.54 -14.04
N PRO A 84 3.82 17.81 -13.61
CA PRO A 84 4.14 18.34 -12.27
C PRO A 84 3.44 19.66 -11.88
N THR A 85 2.73 20.28 -12.82
CA THR A 85 2.08 21.59 -12.71
C THR A 85 0.56 21.57 -12.57
N ALA A 86 -0.12 20.43 -12.80
CA ALA A 86 -1.58 20.40 -12.59
C ALA A 86 -1.90 20.23 -11.10
N GLN A 87 -2.36 21.31 -10.46
CA GLN A 87 -2.80 21.29 -9.07
C GLN A 87 -4.11 20.52 -8.95
N VAL A 88 -4.02 19.31 -8.42
CA VAL A 88 -5.19 18.54 -8.04
C VAL A 88 -5.87 19.26 -6.87
N SER A 89 -7.14 19.60 -7.03
CA SER A 89 -7.94 20.23 -5.98
C SER A 89 -8.15 19.23 -4.84
N TRP A 90 -7.40 19.40 -3.74
CA TRP A 90 -7.53 18.53 -2.56
C TRP A 90 -8.97 18.39 -2.05
N PRO A 91 -9.81 19.45 -1.99
CA PRO A 91 -11.22 19.31 -1.63
C PRO A 91 -11.99 18.31 -2.49
N GLN A 92 -11.75 18.29 -3.81
CA GLN A 92 -12.43 17.37 -4.72
C GLN A 92 -11.95 15.92 -4.52
N VAL A 93 -10.65 15.74 -4.30
CA VAL A 93 -10.07 14.41 -4.00
C VAL A 93 -10.58 13.89 -2.66
N HIS A 94 -10.61 14.74 -1.64
CA HIS A 94 -11.10 14.41 -0.32
C HIS A 94 -12.55 13.94 -0.37
N GLN A 95 -13.44 14.72 -1.02
CA GLN A 95 -14.86 14.36 -1.16
C GLN A 95 -15.07 13.03 -1.89
N ARG A 96 -14.29 12.77 -2.96
CA ARG A 96 -14.37 11.50 -3.69
C ARG A 96 -13.88 10.31 -2.84
N LEU A 97 -12.77 10.49 -2.12
CA LEU A 97 -12.23 9.44 -1.25
C LEU A 97 -13.15 9.15 -0.06
N GLU A 98 -13.79 10.17 0.53
CA GLU A 98 -14.79 9.96 1.59
C GLU A 98 -16.00 9.18 1.08
N ALA A 99 -16.55 9.55 -0.08
CA ALA A 99 -17.67 8.82 -0.68
C ALA A 99 -17.30 7.36 -0.99
N LEU A 100 -16.06 7.09 -1.38
CA LEU A 100 -15.56 5.73 -1.60
C LEU A 100 -15.36 4.97 -0.27
N HIS A 101 -14.98 5.65 0.81
CA HIS A 101 -14.62 5.00 2.08
C HIS A 101 -15.81 4.29 2.73
N GLU A 102 -17.03 4.85 2.66
CA GLU A 102 -18.22 4.23 3.27
C GLU A 102 -18.76 3.04 2.45
N ASP A 103 -18.63 3.07 1.13
CA ASP A 103 -19.27 2.09 0.24
C ASP A 103 -18.33 0.98 -0.27
N SER A 104 -17.02 1.11 -0.10
CA SER A 104 -16.05 0.22 -0.75
C SER A 104 -15.68 -1.02 0.06
N LEU A 105 -15.49 -2.13 -0.66
CA LEU A 105 -14.90 -3.36 -0.15
C LEU A 105 -13.38 -3.26 0.10
N PHE A 106 -12.74 -2.13 -0.23
CA PHE A 106 -11.28 -1.94 -0.14
C PHE A 106 -10.86 -0.75 0.74
N PRO A 107 -11.30 -0.67 2.01
CA PRO A 107 -11.06 0.49 2.87
C PRO A 107 -9.56 0.79 3.05
N HIS A 108 -8.71 -0.25 3.16
CA HIS A 108 -7.27 -0.09 3.35
C HIS A 108 -6.56 0.53 2.12
N TYR A 109 -7.05 0.25 0.90
CA TYR A 109 -6.51 0.90 -0.30
C TYR A 109 -6.93 2.36 -0.34
N ILE A 110 -8.18 2.67 0.02
CA ILE A 110 -8.65 4.06 0.09
C ILE A 110 -7.84 4.85 1.12
N GLU A 111 -7.57 4.28 2.29
CA GLU A 111 -6.70 4.90 3.30
C GLU A 111 -5.27 5.09 2.78
N LEU A 112 -4.71 4.11 2.07
CA LEU A 112 -3.39 4.21 1.45
C LEU A 112 -3.33 5.37 0.44
N TYR A 113 -4.34 5.50 -0.41
CA TYR A 113 -4.39 6.58 -1.40
C TYR A 113 -4.67 7.94 -0.78
N TYR A 114 -5.58 8.00 0.20
CA TYR A 114 -5.79 9.21 0.99
C TYR A 114 -4.50 9.68 1.64
N ALA A 115 -3.80 8.78 2.33
CA ALA A 115 -2.52 9.07 2.95
C ALA A 115 -1.48 9.52 1.92
N THR A 116 -1.49 8.98 0.70
CA THR A 116 -0.51 9.31 -0.34
C THR A 116 -0.78 10.68 -0.97
N LEU A 117 -2.05 11.01 -1.23
CA LEU A 117 -2.46 12.22 -1.93
C LEU A 117 -2.67 13.43 -1.02
N ALA A 118 -2.99 13.21 0.27
CA ALA A 118 -3.23 14.30 1.20
C ALA A 118 -2.03 15.28 1.24
N PRO A 119 -2.26 16.59 1.18
CA PRO A 119 -1.18 17.55 1.27
C PRO A 119 -0.59 17.54 2.68
N ILE A 120 0.72 17.79 2.77
CA ILE A 120 1.37 18.06 4.04
C ILE A 120 0.93 19.45 4.50
N SER A 121 0.11 19.48 5.55
CA SER A 121 -0.36 20.72 6.18
C SER A 121 -0.88 20.41 7.60
N ARG A 122 -1.09 21.46 8.40
CA ARG A 122 -1.65 21.35 9.76
C ARG A 122 -3.16 21.08 9.77
N ASP A 123 -3.82 21.21 8.63
CA ASP A 123 -5.27 21.00 8.51
C ASP A 123 -5.60 19.51 8.66
N ASN A 124 -6.60 19.20 9.49
CA ASN A 124 -7.04 17.83 9.81
C ASN A 124 -5.87 16.89 10.16
N LEU A 125 -4.85 17.42 10.84
CA LEU A 125 -3.63 16.69 11.16
C LEU A 125 -3.85 15.40 11.97
N PRO A 126 -4.77 15.35 12.96
CA PRO A 126 -5.06 14.10 13.67
C PRO A 126 -5.52 12.98 12.74
N ASP A 127 -6.40 13.28 11.79
CA ASP A 127 -6.89 12.29 10.83
C ASP A 127 -5.79 11.87 9.85
N LYS A 128 -5.00 12.82 9.35
CA LYS A 128 -3.85 12.52 8.49
C LYS A 128 -2.85 11.59 9.19
N LEU A 129 -2.60 11.80 10.48
CA LEU A 129 -1.73 10.92 11.27
C LEU A 129 -2.33 9.53 11.43
N ARG A 130 -3.59 9.43 11.84
CA ARG A 130 -4.29 8.15 12.04
C ARG A 130 -4.32 7.33 10.74
N ILE A 131 -4.75 7.95 9.64
CA ILE A 131 -4.88 7.31 8.33
C ILE A 131 -3.51 6.92 7.79
N THR A 132 -2.49 7.79 7.91
CA THR A 132 -1.13 7.45 7.44
C THR A 132 -0.52 6.30 8.25
N ALA A 133 -0.73 6.26 9.57
CA ALA A 133 -0.28 5.16 10.41
C ALA A 133 -0.96 3.83 10.05
N SER A 134 -2.28 3.87 9.77
CA SER A 134 -3.03 2.71 9.28
C SER A 134 -2.52 2.23 7.91
N ALA A 135 -2.35 3.16 6.97
CA ALA A 135 -1.83 2.88 5.64
C ALA A 135 -0.43 2.25 5.67
N LEU A 136 0.48 2.74 6.54
CA LEU A 136 1.82 2.18 6.70
C LEU A 136 1.82 0.74 7.26
N ARG A 137 0.82 0.38 8.07
CA ARG A 137 0.64 -1.01 8.56
C ARG A 137 0.14 -1.93 7.46
N PHE A 138 -0.69 -1.41 6.55
CA PHE A 138 -1.19 -2.16 5.40
C PHE A 138 -0.11 -2.33 4.32
N SER A 139 0.55 -1.24 3.93
CA SER A 139 1.63 -1.26 2.93
C SER A 139 2.62 -0.12 3.17
N PRO A 140 3.89 -0.43 3.52
CA PRO A 140 4.93 0.58 3.69
C PRO A 140 5.42 1.05 2.32
N VAL A 141 4.71 2.02 1.74
CA VAL A 141 5.13 2.66 0.48
C VAL A 141 6.12 3.79 0.72
N ASP A 142 7.11 3.90 -0.16
CA ASP A 142 8.25 4.82 -0.13
C ASP A 142 7.88 6.28 0.20
N ARG A 143 6.80 6.79 -0.39
CA ARG A 143 6.34 8.17 -0.16
C ARG A 143 5.77 8.36 1.24
N LEU A 144 5.12 7.35 1.82
CA LEU A 144 4.49 7.45 3.14
C LEU A 144 5.49 7.32 4.27
N VAL A 145 6.53 6.49 4.11
CA VAL A 145 7.55 6.28 5.15
C VAL A 145 8.31 7.56 5.48
N PHE A 146 8.49 8.47 4.51
CA PHE A 146 9.07 9.79 4.75
C PHE A 146 8.01 10.86 5.06
N LYS A 147 6.78 10.74 4.55
CA LYS A 147 5.71 11.69 4.90
C LYS A 147 5.29 11.59 6.37
N TYR A 148 5.26 10.39 6.94
CA TYR A 148 4.76 10.19 8.31
C TYR A 148 5.60 10.91 9.39
N PRO A 149 6.95 10.85 9.40
CA PRO A 149 7.79 11.67 10.27
C PRO A 149 7.49 13.18 10.17
N VAL A 150 7.22 13.68 8.97
CA VAL A 150 6.87 15.10 8.77
C VAL A 150 5.55 15.44 9.45
N LEU A 151 4.53 14.59 9.31
CA LEU A 151 3.24 14.79 9.99
C LEU A 151 3.38 14.73 11.52
N LEU A 152 4.21 13.83 12.04
CA LEU A 152 4.50 13.73 13.48
C LEU A 152 5.16 15.02 14.00
N ALA A 153 6.14 15.56 13.27
CA ALA A 153 6.77 16.82 13.62
C ALA A 153 5.80 18.00 13.59
N LEU A 154 4.89 18.06 12.61
CA LEU A 154 3.82 19.06 12.59
C LEU A 154 2.86 18.97 13.78
N ALA A 155 2.71 17.78 14.37
CA ALA A 155 1.90 17.56 15.56
C ALA A 155 2.67 17.82 16.87
N GLY A 156 3.93 18.26 16.79
CA GLY A 156 4.80 18.44 17.94
C GLY A 156 5.35 17.14 18.54
N GLN A 157 5.13 16.00 17.87
CA GLN A 157 5.61 14.67 18.29
C GLN A 157 7.06 14.45 17.81
N THR A 158 7.97 15.38 18.12
CA THR A 158 9.33 15.41 17.58
C THR A 158 10.09 14.11 17.83
N ARG A 159 10.02 13.55 19.05
CA ARG A 159 10.73 12.31 19.38
C ARG A 159 10.29 11.12 18.52
N GLU A 160 9.00 10.99 18.27
CA GLU A 160 8.45 9.92 17.42
C GLU A 160 8.82 10.16 15.96
N ALA A 161 8.78 11.42 15.51
CA ALA A 161 9.21 11.82 14.17
C ALA A 161 10.65 11.40 13.88
N GLU A 162 11.58 11.68 14.81
CA GLU A 162 12.99 11.30 14.66
C GLU A 162 13.19 9.78 14.59
N ILE A 163 12.48 9.02 15.44
CA ILE A 163 12.56 7.55 15.45
C ILE A 163 12.07 6.98 14.12
N MET A 164 10.92 7.45 13.65
CA MET A 164 10.34 7.01 12.38
C MET A 164 11.22 7.39 11.19
N LEU A 165 11.83 8.58 11.21
CA LEU A 165 12.75 9.02 10.17
C LEU A 165 14.00 8.13 10.09
N ARG A 166 14.63 7.84 11.22
CA ARG A 166 15.79 6.92 11.27
C ARG A 166 15.44 5.51 10.82
N MET A 167 14.18 5.07 11.00
CA MET A 167 13.71 3.81 10.43
C MET A 167 13.54 3.90 8.91
N ALA A 168 12.89 4.97 8.42
CA ALA A 168 12.71 5.19 6.99
C ALA A 168 14.05 5.22 6.24
N MET A 169 15.06 5.94 6.76
CA MET A 169 16.39 6.00 6.14
C MET A 169 17.12 4.65 6.16
N ARG A 170 16.87 3.78 7.15
CA ARG A 170 17.46 2.43 7.20
C ARG A 170 16.84 1.49 6.18
N LEU A 171 15.54 1.62 5.94
CA LEU A 171 14.79 0.79 5.01
C LEU A 171 14.95 1.27 3.56
N TYR A 172 15.08 2.59 3.35
CA TYR A 172 15.13 3.24 2.04
C TYR A 172 16.30 4.23 1.93
N PRO A 173 17.56 3.76 2.04
CA PRO A 173 18.74 4.63 2.01
C PRO A 173 18.87 5.40 0.69
N ASP A 174 18.50 4.77 -0.43
CA ASP A 174 18.64 5.35 -1.77
C ASP A 174 17.72 6.57 -2.00
N LEU A 175 16.62 6.67 -1.24
CA LEU A 175 15.64 7.76 -1.38
C LEU A 175 16.04 9.02 -0.61
N VAL A 176 16.94 8.92 0.37
CA VAL A 176 17.30 10.03 1.27
C VAL A 176 17.84 11.24 0.49
N GLY A 177 18.69 10.99 -0.50
CA GLY A 177 19.31 12.04 -1.31
C GLY A 177 18.30 12.89 -2.10
N GLY A 178 17.23 12.27 -2.61
CA GLY A 178 16.18 12.96 -3.37
C GLY A 178 15.18 13.75 -2.50
N ILE A 179 15.07 13.40 -1.22
CA ILE A 179 14.08 13.96 -0.30
C ILE A 179 14.59 15.20 0.42
N ARG A 180 15.90 15.27 0.70
CA ARG A 180 16.53 16.42 1.39
C ARG A 180 16.14 17.80 0.82
N PRO A 181 16.26 18.08 -0.50
CA PRO A 181 15.91 19.41 -1.03
C PRO A 181 14.42 19.72 -0.86
N GLN A 182 13.56 18.71 -0.94
CA GLN A 182 12.11 18.87 -0.76
C GLN A 182 11.78 19.27 0.68
N TRP A 183 12.43 18.64 1.66
CA TRP A 183 12.24 18.96 3.07
C TRP A 183 12.82 20.31 3.45
N GLN A 184 13.92 20.73 2.82
CA GLN A 184 14.49 22.06 3.02
C GLN A 184 13.57 23.17 2.49
N ALA A 185 12.88 22.95 1.38
CA ALA A 185 11.83 23.86 0.92
C ALA A 185 10.64 23.85 1.88
N LEU A 186 10.24 22.67 2.37
CA LEU A 186 9.12 22.51 3.28
C LEU A 186 9.36 23.15 4.65
N SER A 187 10.60 23.13 5.16
CA SER A 187 10.96 23.74 6.45
C SER A 187 10.85 25.26 6.45
N GLN A 188 10.89 25.91 5.28
CA GLN A 188 10.62 27.35 5.17
C GLN A 188 9.18 27.69 5.54
N ARG A 189 8.25 26.76 5.27
CA ARG A 189 6.82 26.89 5.59
C ARG A 189 6.47 26.32 6.97
N TYR A 190 7.22 25.30 7.40
CA TYR A 190 7.00 24.57 8.64
C TYR A 190 8.31 24.48 9.45
N PRO A 191 8.58 25.46 10.33
CA PRO A 191 9.86 25.55 11.05
C PRO A 191 10.15 24.34 11.94
N GLU A 192 9.12 23.59 12.37
CA GLU A 192 9.25 22.37 13.16
C GLU A 192 10.12 21.31 12.46
N LEU A 193 10.10 21.29 11.12
CA LEU A 193 10.90 20.36 10.32
C LEU A 193 12.40 20.68 10.32
N GLY A 194 12.79 21.89 10.74
CA GLY A 194 14.19 22.26 10.91
C GLY A 194 14.94 21.33 11.86
N THR A 195 14.24 20.74 12.84
CA THR A 195 14.81 19.75 13.78
C THR A 195 15.13 18.41 13.13
N LEU A 196 14.43 18.06 12.04
CA LEU A 196 14.62 16.78 11.36
C LEU A 196 15.65 16.83 10.23
N LEU A 197 15.92 18.01 9.66
CA LEU A 197 16.87 18.17 8.56
C LEU A 197 18.28 17.61 8.85
N PRO A 198 18.87 17.83 10.04
CA PRO A 198 20.19 17.29 10.35
C PRO A 198 20.22 15.76 10.35
N ILE A 199 19.10 15.10 10.64
CA ILE A 199 19.02 13.63 10.71
C ILE A 199 19.16 13.02 9.32
N LEU A 200 18.69 13.72 8.27
CA LEU A 200 18.85 13.28 6.89
C LEU A 200 20.32 13.19 6.43
N ASP A 201 21.22 13.91 7.11
CA ASP A 201 22.66 13.90 6.84
C ASP A 201 23.42 12.84 7.65
N GLU A 202 22.74 12.16 8.57
CA GLU A 202 23.37 11.09 9.32
C GLU A 202 23.71 9.93 8.39
N LYS A 203 24.93 9.41 8.55
CA LYS A 203 25.38 8.24 7.81
C LYS A 203 24.63 7.02 8.34
N VAL A 204 23.56 6.64 7.67
CA VAL A 204 22.80 5.45 8.02
C VAL A 204 23.56 4.24 7.52
N LEU A 205 24.11 3.45 8.46
CA LEU A 205 24.66 2.15 8.12
C LEU A 205 23.54 1.30 7.51
N PRO A 206 23.75 0.67 6.34
CA PRO A 206 22.80 -0.30 5.83
C PRO A 206 22.59 -1.39 6.88
N PRO A 207 21.40 -2.01 6.94
CA PRO A 207 21.18 -3.15 7.81
C PRO A 207 22.32 -4.15 7.58
N ARG A 208 23.00 -4.57 8.67
CA ARG A 208 24.17 -5.47 8.64
C ARG A 208 23.92 -6.54 7.58
N GLN A 209 24.80 -6.61 6.58
CA GLN A 209 24.97 -7.83 5.79
C GLN A 209 25.34 -8.93 6.79
N ALA A 210 24.32 -9.61 7.30
CA ALA A 210 24.52 -10.75 8.18
C ALA A 210 25.18 -11.83 7.33
N THR A 211 26.41 -12.17 7.71
CA THR A 211 27.14 -13.39 7.33
C THR A 211 27.49 -13.57 5.86
N SER A 212 28.61 -12.99 5.45
CA SER A 212 29.62 -13.70 4.64
C SER A 212 31.02 -13.19 5.01
N ALA A 213 31.31 -13.28 6.31
CA ALA A 213 32.68 -13.26 6.82
C ALA A 213 32.95 -14.64 7.42
N ILE A 214 32.96 -15.66 6.57
CA ILE A 214 33.77 -16.86 6.80
C ILE A 214 34.41 -17.19 5.45
N SER A 215 35.62 -16.68 5.25
CA SER A 215 36.63 -17.23 4.34
C SER A 215 37.88 -17.48 5.18
N PRO A 216 38.79 -18.37 4.77
CA PRO A 216 38.70 -19.45 3.78
C PRO A 216 38.59 -20.85 4.41
#